data_AF-A0A7Y7SR31-F1
#
_entry.id   AF-A0A7Y7SR31-F1
#
_cell.length_a   1.000
_cell.length_b   1.000
_cell.length_c   1.000
_cell.angle_alpha   90.00
_cell.angle_beta   90.00
_cell.angle_gamma   90.00
#
_symmetry.space_group_name_H-M   'P 1'
#
loop_
_entity.id
_entity.type
_entity.pdbx_description
1 polymer ?
#
loop_
_entity_poly.entity_id
_entity_poly.type
_entity_poly.pdbx_seq_one_letter_code
_entity_poly.pdbx_strand_id
1 'polypeptide(L)'
;MSGFRIVSRTRKASAQQIAAYQDLPVANISDAMQRLTAGGANLRPYHAGGYMAGAALTVKCRPGDNLLVHYALNIAEPGDVIVVDAGGDVTNAIVGELMLTYAAKKRIAGVVINGAVRDSLSIRNNALPVYAAGITHRGPYKDGPGEVNVPISLNGMVIEAGDLIVGDDDGVLCVPFDHIDEIHELASARHSGEIAKLQAIAEGRNKRDWVEKKLRELGCEFPS
;
A
#
# COMPACT_ATOMS: atom_id res chain seq x y z
N MET A 1 -28.23 -0.60 6.39
CA MET A 1 -28.39 0.82 6.03
C MET A 1 -27.19 1.20 5.17
N SER A 2 -27.39 1.97 4.09
CA SER A 2 -26.24 2.47 3.30
C SER A 2 -25.37 3.37 4.20
N GLY A 3 -24.04 3.22 4.13
CA GLY A 3 -23.09 4.04 4.90
C GLY A 3 -22.84 3.62 6.35
N PHE A 4 -23.53 2.62 6.91
CA PHE A 4 -23.23 2.07 8.25
C PHE A 4 -23.48 0.56 8.31
N ARG A 5 -22.46 -0.23 7.97
CA ARG A 5 -22.57 -1.71 7.90
C ARG A 5 -21.22 -2.42 7.96
N ILE A 6 -21.26 -3.68 8.37
CA ILE A 6 -20.12 -4.60 8.31
C ILE A 6 -20.48 -5.71 7.33
N VAL A 7 -19.61 -5.96 6.36
CA VAL A 7 -19.77 -7.04 5.38
C VAL A 7 -18.75 -8.13 5.68
N SER A 8 -19.06 -9.38 5.36
CA SER A 8 -18.10 -10.48 5.42
C SER A 8 -17.19 -10.47 4.20
N ARG A 9 -15.90 -10.76 4.37
CA ARG A 9 -15.00 -11.02 3.24
C ARG A 9 -15.42 -12.31 2.53
N THR A 10 -15.50 -12.28 1.20
CA THR A 10 -15.83 -13.44 0.36
C THR A 10 -14.59 -14.07 -0.28
N ARG A 11 -13.49 -13.31 -0.36
CA ARG A 11 -12.18 -13.71 -0.90
C ARG A 11 -11.07 -13.14 -0.03
N LYS A 12 -9.88 -13.73 -0.10
CA LYS A 12 -8.69 -13.31 0.66
C LYS A 12 -7.43 -13.88 0.01
N ALA A 13 -6.47 -13.02 -0.33
CA ALA A 13 -5.15 -13.44 -0.81
C ALA A 13 -4.54 -14.48 0.14
N SER A 14 -4.11 -15.61 -0.41
CA SER A 14 -3.57 -16.71 0.38
C SER A 14 -2.19 -16.38 0.96
N ALA A 15 -1.77 -17.09 2.01
CA ALA A 15 -0.44 -16.92 2.58
C ALA A 15 0.68 -17.19 1.55
N GLN A 16 0.47 -18.15 0.64
CA GLN A 16 1.41 -18.45 -0.44
C GLN A 16 1.51 -17.28 -1.43
N GLN A 17 0.36 -16.72 -1.83
CA GLN A 17 0.31 -15.55 -2.70
C GLN A 17 0.98 -14.33 -2.07
N ILE A 18 0.70 -14.05 -0.79
CA ILE A 18 1.33 -12.95 -0.06
C ILE A 18 2.86 -13.14 0.00
N ALA A 19 3.32 -14.34 0.32
CA ALA A 19 4.75 -14.65 0.43
C ALA A 19 5.49 -14.52 -0.92
N ALA A 20 4.83 -14.82 -2.03
CA ALA A 20 5.42 -14.71 -3.37
C ALA A 20 5.86 -13.27 -3.72
N TYR A 21 5.27 -12.27 -3.07
CA TYR A 21 5.58 -10.86 -3.32
C TYR A 21 6.74 -10.31 -2.47
N GLN A 22 7.16 -10.99 -1.39
CA GLN A 22 7.96 -10.43 -0.30
C GLN A 22 9.27 -9.69 -0.69
N ASP A 23 9.85 -10.00 -1.86
CA ASP A 23 11.08 -9.40 -2.37
C ASP A 23 10.88 -8.59 -3.67
N LEU A 24 9.64 -8.39 -4.11
CA LEU A 24 9.32 -7.64 -5.31
C LEU A 24 9.15 -6.14 -4.98
N PRO A 25 9.98 -5.25 -5.56
CA PRO A 25 9.80 -3.81 -5.39
C PRO A 25 8.43 -3.34 -5.84
N VAL A 26 7.81 -2.41 -5.12
CA VAL A 26 6.51 -1.81 -5.48
C VAL A 26 6.57 -1.22 -6.89
N ALA A 27 7.69 -0.60 -7.27
CA ALA A 27 7.90 -0.08 -8.62
C ALA A 27 7.73 -1.15 -9.71
N ASN A 28 8.29 -2.34 -9.51
CA ASN A 28 8.25 -3.43 -10.49
C ASN A 28 6.84 -4.00 -10.63
N ILE A 29 6.11 -4.08 -9.51
CA ILE A 29 4.72 -4.52 -9.48
C ILE A 29 3.84 -3.48 -10.18
N SER A 30 4.03 -2.19 -9.90
CA SER A 30 3.33 -1.08 -10.56
C SER A 30 3.56 -1.10 -12.08
N ASP A 31 4.79 -1.35 -12.52
CA ASP A 31 5.12 -1.50 -13.93
C ASP A 31 4.47 -2.71 -14.59
N ALA A 32 4.31 -3.82 -13.86
CA ALA A 32 3.57 -5.00 -14.32
C ALA A 32 2.07 -4.69 -14.48
N MET A 33 1.54 -3.88 -13.58
CA MET A 33 0.15 -3.37 -13.59
C MET A 33 -0.07 -2.18 -14.52
N GLN A 34 0.84 -1.93 -15.46
CA GLN A 34 0.73 -0.85 -16.44
C GLN A 34 0.65 0.56 -15.83
N ARG A 35 1.04 0.77 -14.57
CA ARG A 35 1.06 2.08 -13.89
C ARG A 35 -0.30 2.80 -13.94
N LEU A 36 -1.39 2.05 -14.05
CA LEU A 36 -2.73 2.63 -14.25
C LEU A 36 -3.36 3.14 -12.95
N THR A 37 -3.02 2.55 -11.82
CA THR A 37 -3.61 2.86 -10.52
C THR A 37 -2.53 3.10 -9.47
N ALA A 38 -2.72 4.11 -8.63
CA ALA A 38 -1.84 4.40 -7.51
C ALA A 38 -2.62 5.03 -6.35
N GLY A 39 -2.19 4.78 -5.11
CA GLY A 39 -2.75 5.41 -3.92
C GLY A 39 -2.47 6.91 -3.77
N GLY A 40 -1.88 7.53 -4.80
CA GLY A 40 -1.42 8.93 -4.81
C GLY A 40 -0.07 9.12 -4.12
N ALA A 41 0.62 10.22 -4.45
CA ALA A 41 1.96 10.53 -3.93
C ALA A 41 1.99 10.90 -2.44
N ASN A 42 0.82 11.03 -1.80
CA ASN A 42 0.68 11.50 -0.42
C ASN A 42 0.69 10.36 0.60
N LEU A 43 0.37 9.12 0.19
CA LEU A 43 0.47 7.96 1.07
C LEU A 43 1.94 7.57 1.24
N ARG A 44 2.53 7.95 2.37
CA ARG A 44 3.95 7.75 2.66
C ARG A 44 4.19 6.89 3.89
N PRO A 45 5.29 6.14 3.93
CA PRO A 45 5.68 5.37 5.10
C PRO A 45 6.01 6.32 6.26
N TYR A 46 5.51 5.98 7.45
CA TYR A 46 5.81 6.68 8.71
C TYR A 46 6.57 5.81 9.72
N HIS A 47 6.91 4.58 9.31
CA HIS A 47 7.71 3.62 10.07
C HIS A 47 9.19 3.70 9.63
N ALA A 48 10.10 2.98 10.29
CA ALA A 48 11.54 3.06 10.03
C ALA A 48 12.00 2.52 8.65
N GLY A 49 11.10 1.85 7.93
CA GLY A 49 11.35 1.18 6.66
C GLY A 49 10.99 -0.30 6.74
N GLY A 50 11.00 -0.96 5.59
CA GLY A 50 10.67 -2.37 5.47
C GLY A 50 9.65 -2.63 4.38
N TYR A 51 9.26 -3.89 4.27
CA TYR A 51 8.32 -4.37 3.29
C TYR A 51 7.02 -4.79 3.96
N MET A 52 5.89 -4.46 3.33
CA MET A 52 4.56 -4.84 3.77
C MET A 52 3.87 -5.60 2.65
N ALA A 53 3.39 -6.81 2.94
CA ALA A 53 2.40 -7.48 2.11
C ALA A 53 1.35 -8.19 2.94
N GLY A 54 0.10 -8.12 2.50
CA GLY A 54 -1.00 -8.83 3.17
C GLY A 54 -2.36 -8.57 2.55
N ALA A 55 -3.35 -9.35 2.98
CA ALA A 55 -4.70 -9.23 2.43
C ALA A 55 -5.44 -8.02 3.01
N ALA A 56 -6.13 -7.27 2.16
CA ALA A 56 -6.85 -6.07 2.53
C ALA A 56 -8.03 -6.39 3.47
N LEU A 57 -8.07 -5.68 4.59
CA LEU A 57 -9.26 -5.49 5.41
C LEU A 57 -9.68 -4.03 5.26
N THR A 58 -10.65 -3.78 4.38
CA THR A 58 -11.03 -2.42 3.99
C THR A 58 -11.96 -1.79 5.00
N VAL A 59 -11.76 -0.50 5.25
CA VAL A 59 -12.61 0.33 6.11
C VAL A 59 -12.87 1.63 5.38
N LYS A 60 -14.14 2.03 5.30
CA LYS A 60 -14.55 3.36 4.86
C LYS A 60 -15.12 4.10 6.06
N CYS A 61 -14.57 5.26 6.41
CA CYS A 61 -15.14 6.09 7.47
C CYS A 61 -15.23 7.55 7.04
N ARG A 62 -16.10 8.30 7.71
CA ARG A 62 -16.07 9.76 7.54
C ARG A 62 -14.75 10.33 8.09
N PRO A 63 -14.26 11.45 7.54
CA PRO A 63 -13.12 12.18 8.09
C PRO A 63 -13.23 12.39 9.61
N GLY A 64 -12.12 12.13 10.31
CA GLY A 64 -11.99 12.35 11.75
C GLY A 64 -12.73 11.36 12.65
N ASP A 65 -13.29 10.27 12.12
CA ASP A 65 -13.91 9.20 12.93
C ASP A 65 -13.16 7.87 12.79
N ASN A 66 -12.99 7.15 13.90
CA ASN A 66 -12.25 5.88 13.90
C ASN A 66 -13.01 4.69 14.52
N LEU A 67 -14.33 4.79 14.74
CA LEU A 67 -15.11 3.71 15.36
C LEU A 67 -14.98 2.40 14.59
N LEU A 68 -15.12 2.45 13.25
CA LEU A 68 -15.05 1.26 12.40
C LEU A 68 -13.61 0.75 12.23
N VAL A 69 -12.59 1.59 12.46
CA VAL A 69 -11.20 1.17 12.50
C VAL A 69 -10.93 0.29 13.74
N HIS A 70 -11.54 0.65 14.89
CA HIS A 70 -11.51 -0.22 16.07
C HIS A 70 -12.21 -1.56 15.83
N TYR A 71 -13.36 -1.55 15.15
CA TYR A 71 -14.02 -2.81 14.77
C TYR A 71 -13.15 -3.66 13.84
N ALA A 72 -12.52 -3.04 12.83
CA ALA A 72 -11.60 -3.71 11.92
C ALA A 72 -10.42 -4.37 12.68
N LEU A 73 -9.83 -3.66 13.65
CA LEU A 73 -8.80 -4.23 14.52
C LEU A 73 -9.30 -5.47 15.29
N ASN A 74 -10.55 -5.49 15.75
CA ASN A 74 -11.12 -6.64 16.47
C ASN A 74 -11.24 -7.88 15.57
N ILE A 75 -11.63 -7.71 14.31
CA ILE A 75 -11.84 -8.82 13.37
C ILE A 75 -10.60 -9.18 12.54
N ALA A 76 -9.58 -8.34 12.51
CA ALA A 76 -8.36 -8.58 11.76
C ALA A 76 -7.68 -9.89 12.19
N GLU A 77 -7.20 -10.63 11.20
CA GLU A 77 -6.44 -11.86 11.36
C GLU A 77 -4.94 -11.58 11.19
N PRO A 78 -4.05 -12.45 11.71
CA PRO A 78 -2.63 -12.36 11.42
C PRO A 78 -2.36 -12.28 9.90
N GLY A 79 -1.48 -11.36 9.50
CA GLY A 79 -1.13 -11.11 8.10
C GLY A 79 -2.09 -10.21 7.32
N ASP A 80 -3.22 -9.76 7.90
CA ASP A 80 -4.08 -8.77 7.24
C ASP A 80 -3.41 -7.39 7.20
N VAL A 81 -3.73 -6.59 6.17
CA VAL A 81 -3.43 -5.16 6.12
C VAL A 81 -4.74 -4.38 6.28
N ILE A 82 -4.82 -3.54 7.30
CA ILE A 82 -6.00 -2.68 7.49
C ILE A 82 -5.85 -1.46 6.59
N VAL A 83 -6.77 -1.29 5.63
CA VAL A 83 -6.75 -0.19 4.68
C VAL A 83 -7.95 0.71 4.91
N VAL A 84 -7.71 1.95 5.30
CA VAL A 84 -8.75 2.89 5.70
C VAL A 84 -8.85 4.03 4.70
N ASP A 85 -10.03 4.18 4.10
CA ASP A 85 -10.44 5.39 3.42
C ASP A 85 -11.15 6.34 4.40
N ALA A 86 -10.43 7.37 4.85
CA ALA A 86 -10.94 8.47 5.68
C ALA A 86 -11.06 9.78 4.87
N GLY A 87 -11.18 9.68 3.54
CA GLY A 87 -11.33 10.82 2.64
C GLY A 87 -10.07 11.65 2.40
N GLY A 88 -8.90 11.16 2.82
CA GLY A 88 -7.63 11.90 2.70
C GLY A 88 -7.52 13.10 3.63
N ASP A 89 -8.45 13.26 4.57
CA ASP A 89 -8.44 14.37 5.52
C ASP A 89 -7.31 14.21 6.55
N VAL A 90 -6.55 15.29 6.72
CA VAL A 90 -5.41 15.34 7.64
C VAL A 90 -5.64 16.27 8.83
N THR A 91 -6.87 16.72 9.04
CA THR A 91 -7.22 17.62 10.15
C THR A 91 -7.26 16.89 11.48
N ASN A 92 -7.70 15.63 11.49
CA ASN A 92 -7.77 14.75 12.66
C ASN A 92 -7.08 13.42 12.38
N ALA A 93 -6.24 12.98 13.31
CA ALA A 93 -5.58 11.69 13.25
C ALA A 93 -6.54 10.60 13.71
N ILE A 94 -6.75 9.58 12.88
CA ILE A 94 -7.67 8.48 13.19
C ILE A 94 -6.98 7.24 13.78
N VAL A 95 -5.65 7.19 13.72
CA VAL A 95 -4.81 6.14 14.31
C VAL A 95 -3.60 6.74 15.01
N GLY A 96 -3.21 6.15 16.14
CA GLY A 96 -2.02 6.51 16.93
C GLY A 96 -1.45 5.28 17.65
N GLU A 97 -0.51 5.49 18.57
CA GLU A 97 0.34 4.44 19.16
C GLU A 97 -0.48 3.27 19.72
N LEU A 98 -1.48 3.55 20.57
CA LEU A 98 -2.25 2.49 21.25
C LEU A 98 -2.90 1.49 20.28
N MET A 99 -3.45 2.00 19.18
CA MET A 99 -4.08 1.16 18.16
C MET A 99 -3.04 0.35 17.39
N LEU A 100 -1.88 0.96 17.10
CA LEU A 100 -0.78 0.31 16.40
C LEU A 100 -0.10 -0.76 17.25
N THR A 101 0.02 -0.56 18.56
CA THR A 101 0.49 -1.59 19.50
C THR A 101 -0.47 -2.78 19.54
N TYR A 102 -1.78 -2.53 19.55
CA TYR A 102 -2.80 -3.58 19.49
C TYR A 102 -2.72 -4.37 18.17
N ALA A 103 -2.62 -3.66 17.05
CA ALA A 103 -2.38 -4.22 15.72
C ALA A 103 -1.15 -5.13 15.68
N ALA A 104 0.00 -4.64 16.15
CA ALA A 104 1.24 -5.40 16.21
C ALA A 104 1.09 -6.68 17.05
N LYS A 105 0.42 -6.60 18.20
CA LYS A 105 0.12 -7.79 19.04
C LYS A 105 -0.75 -8.82 18.32
N LYS A 106 -1.66 -8.40 17.44
CA LYS A 106 -2.47 -9.29 16.60
C LYS A 106 -1.71 -9.84 15.38
N ARG A 107 -0.44 -9.44 15.19
CA ARG A 107 0.40 -9.83 14.05
C ARG A 107 -0.22 -9.45 12.70
N ILE A 108 -0.92 -8.31 12.64
CA ILE A 108 -1.34 -7.77 11.34
C ILE A 108 -0.10 -7.33 10.56
N ALA A 109 -0.15 -7.42 9.23
CA ALA A 109 0.99 -7.12 8.37
C ALA A 109 1.27 -5.62 8.26
N GLY A 110 0.25 -4.76 8.44
CA GLY A 110 0.42 -3.32 8.41
C GLY A 110 -0.89 -2.53 8.41
N VAL A 111 -0.77 -1.21 8.35
CA VAL A 111 -1.89 -0.28 8.32
C VAL A 111 -1.67 0.79 7.25
N VAL A 112 -2.69 1.04 6.44
CA VAL A 112 -2.73 2.10 5.42
C VAL A 112 -3.87 3.05 5.72
N ILE A 113 -3.58 4.33 5.91
CA ILE A 113 -4.54 5.36 6.30
C ILE A 113 -4.57 6.46 5.24
N ASN A 114 -5.62 6.49 4.41
CA ASN A 114 -5.94 7.66 3.59
C ASN A 114 -6.56 8.76 4.47
N GLY A 115 -5.70 9.37 5.28
CA GLY A 115 -5.98 10.38 6.29
C GLY A 115 -4.75 10.59 7.18
N ALA A 116 -4.91 11.23 8.33
CA ALA A 116 -3.79 11.44 9.25
C ALA A 116 -3.62 10.38 10.34
N VAL A 117 -2.36 10.26 10.80
CA VAL A 117 -1.95 9.54 12.01
C VAL A 117 -1.34 10.50 13.04
N ARG A 118 -1.12 10.02 14.27
CA ARG A 118 -0.43 10.75 15.34
C ARG A 118 0.58 9.85 16.06
N ASP A 119 1.29 10.42 17.03
CA ASP A 119 2.32 9.71 17.81
C ASP A 119 3.51 9.28 16.93
N SER A 120 3.91 10.15 16.00
CA SER A 120 4.86 9.81 14.91
C SER A 120 6.24 9.32 15.36
N LEU A 121 6.69 9.69 16.56
CA LEU A 121 7.92 9.13 17.14
C LEU A 121 7.74 7.64 17.47
N SER A 122 6.62 7.29 18.13
CA SER A 122 6.27 5.91 18.45
C SER A 122 6.05 5.08 17.19
N ILE A 123 5.41 5.65 16.16
CA ILE A 123 5.23 4.98 14.85
C ILE A 123 6.59 4.66 14.21
N ARG A 124 7.51 5.62 14.17
CA ARG A 124 8.85 5.40 13.60
C ARG A 124 9.63 4.31 14.31
N ASN A 125 9.46 4.18 15.62
CA ASN A 125 10.15 3.18 16.43
C ASN A 125 9.45 1.81 16.43
N ASN A 126 8.26 1.70 15.84
CA ASN A 126 7.51 0.45 15.75
C ASN A 126 7.87 -0.30 14.47
N ALA A 127 7.99 -1.63 14.56
CA ALA A 127 8.25 -2.51 13.43
C ALA A 127 7.03 -2.69 12.51
N LEU A 128 5.82 -2.37 12.98
CA LEU A 128 4.60 -2.48 12.17
C LEU A 128 4.61 -1.45 11.04
N PRO A 129 4.53 -1.86 9.76
CA PRO A 129 4.43 -0.93 8.64
C PRO A 129 3.17 -0.06 8.74
N VAL A 130 3.38 1.26 8.63
CA VAL A 130 2.32 2.27 8.63
C VAL A 130 2.52 3.22 7.46
N TYR A 131 1.48 3.36 6.65
CA TYR A 131 1.39 4.34 5.56
C TYR A 131 0.25 5.30 5.87
N ALA A 132 0.47 6.60 5.70
CA ALA A 132 -0.58 7.60 5.91
C ALA A 132 -0.46 8.79 4.96
N ALA A 133 -1.52 9.59 4.85
CA ALA A 133 -1.51 10.82 4.05
C ALA A 133 -0.94 12.04 4.82
N GLY A 134 -0.84 11.97 6.14
CA GLY A 134 -0.32 13.07 6.95
C GLY A 134 -0.18 12.76 8.44
N ILE A 135 0.33 13.74 9.18
CA ILE A 135 0.41 13.72 10.65
C ILE A 135 -0.34 14.92 11.22
N THR A 136 -1.11 14.69 12.28
CA THR A 136 -1.68 15.77 13.12
C THR A 136 -1.81 15.29 14.56
N HIS A 137 -1.82 16.21 15.53
CA HIS A 137 -1.98 15.87 16.95
C HIS A 137 -3.45 15.74 17.39
N ARG A 138 -4.39 16.25 16.58
CA ARG A 138 -5.83 16.28 16.89
C ARG A 138 -6.41 14.87 16.83
N GLY A 139 -7.11 14.44 17.88
CA GLY A 139 -7.68 13.09 17.97
C GLY A 139 -9.00 12.92 17.21
N PRO A 140 -9.48 11.67 17.04
CA PRO A 140 -10.71 11.38 16.31
C PRO A 140 -11.94 11.30 17.24
N TYR A 141 -13.12 11.39 16.61
CA TYR A 141 -14.41 10.99 17.18
C TYR A 141 -14.67 9.48 16.98
N LYS A 142 -15.75 8.96 17.59
CA LYS A 142 -16.09 7.53 17.60
C LYS A 142 -17.60 7.29 17.44
N ASP A 143 -18.22 8.11 16.61
CA ASP A 143 -19.68 8.17 16.46
C ASP A 143 -20.15 7.45 15.19
N GLY A 144 -19.22 7.08 14.30
CA GLY A 144 -19.54 6.65 12.95
C GLY A 144 -20.13 7.80 12.12
N PRO A 145 -20.79 7.52 10.98
CA PRO A 145 -20.98 6.20 10.40
C PRO A 145 -19.73 5.72 9.63
N GLY A 146 -19.78 4.50 9.12
CA GLY A 146 -18.70 3.88 8.35
C GLY A 146 -19.00 2.44 7.95
N GLU A 147 -18.18 1.89 7.08
CA GLU A 147 -18.36 0.56 6.50
C GLU A 147 -17.09 -0.27 6.60
N VAL A 148 -17.22 -1.59 6.78
CA VAL A 148 -16.10 -2.54 6.82
C VAL A 148 -16.29 -3.61 5.77
N ASN A 149 -15.21 -4.01 5.10
CA ASN A 149 -15.16 -4.96 3.99
C ASN A 149 -16.02 -4.55 2.79
N VAL A 150 -16.08 -3.24 2.51
CA VAL A 150 -16.67 -2.71 1.27
C VAL A 150 -15.55 -2.25 0.33
N PRO A 151 -15.81 -2.14 -0.99
CA PRO A 151 -14.87 -1.49 -1.90
C PRO A 151 -14.59 -0.04 -1.47
N ILE A 152 -13.32 0.33 -1.45
CA ILE A 152 -12.84 1.70 -1.20
C ILE A 152 -12.01 2.19 -2.38
N SER A 153 -11.78 3.50 -2.46
CA SER A 153 -10.92 4.09 -3.49
C SER A 153 -9.99 5.12 -2.88
N LEU A 154 -8.68 4.90 -3.03
CA LEU A 154 -7.64 5.82 -2.56
C LEU A 154 -7.02 6.50 -3.79
N ASN A 155 -7.40 7.74 -4.07
CA ASN A 155 -6.88 8.51 -5.22
C ASN A 155 -6.99 7.78 -6.58
N GLY A 156 -8.06 6.99 -6.78
CA GLY A 156 -8.29 6.22 -8.01
C GLY A 156 -7.81 4.76 -7.92
N MET A 157 -7.05 4.38 -6.90
CA MET A 157 -6.75 2.98 -6.59
C MET A 157 -7.95 2.33 -5.89
N VAL A 158 -8.68 1.51 -6.64
CA VAL A 158 -9.79 0.70 -6.10
C VAL A 158 -9.22 -0.48 -5.32
N ILE A 159 -9.79 -0.72 -4.14
CA ILE A 159 -9.36 -1.78 -3.23
C ILE A 159 -10.61 -2.48 -2.73
N GLU A 160 -10.70 -3.77 -2.97
CA GLU A 160 -11.71 -4.64 -2.40
C GLU A 160 -11.17 -5.44 -1.23
N ALA A 161 -12.06 -5.86 -0.35
CA ALA A 161 -11.68 -6.67 0.79
C ALA A 161 -11.14 -8.03 0.31
N GLY A 162 -9.93 -8.38 0.76
CA GLY A 162 -9.22 -9.57 0.35
C GLY A 162 -8.21 -9.41 -0.78
N ASP A 163 -8.17 -8.26 -1.46
CA ASP A 163 -7.10 -7.95 -2.43
C ASP A 163 -5.73 -7.92 -1.74
N LEU A 164 -4.65 -8.06 -2.51
CA LEU A 164 -3.30 -8.01 -1.96
C LEU A 164 -2.82 -6.55 -1.88
N ILE A 165 -2.41 -6.12 -0.70
CA ILE A 165 -1.76 -4.83 -0.50
C ILE A 165 -0.27 -5.06 -0.40
N VAL A 166 0.50 -4.25 -1.11
CA VAL A 166 1.96 -4.28 -1.11
C VAL A 166 2.50 -2.88 -0.88
N GLY A 167 3.49 -2.74 0.00
CA GLY A 167 4.16 -1.47 0.24
C GLY A 167 5.65 -1.64 0.57
N ASP A 168 6.42 -0.64 0.19
CA ASP A 168 7.83 -0.44 0.53
C ASP A 168 8.07 1.06 0.81
N ASP A 169 9.31 1.53 0.73
CA ASP A 169 9.64 2.94 0.99
C ASP A 169 9.09 3.91 -0.08
N ASP A 170 8.79 3.44 -1.29
CA ASP A 170 8.25 4.27 -2.38
C ASP A 170 6.74 4.52 -2.23
N GLY A 171 6.04 3.66 -1.47
CA GLY A 171 4.63 3.83 -1.16
C GLY A 171 3.89 2.51 -1.04
N VAL A 172 2.61 2.52 -1.44
CA VAL A 172 1.72 1.37 -1.35
C VAL A 172 0.87 1.23 -2.61
N LEU A 173 0.63 0.00 -3.04
CA LEU A 173 -0.31 -0.33 -4.10
C LEU A 173 -1.20 -1.52 -3.72
N CYS A 174 -2.25 -1.73 -4.51
CA CYS A 174 -3.16 -2.85 -4.39
C CYS A 174 -3.14 -3.68 -5.66
N VAL A 175 -2.88 -4.98 -5.53
CA VAL A 175 -3.00 -5.98 -6.60
C VAL A 175 -4.39 -6.62 -6.48
N PRO A 176 -5.26 -6.51 -7.51
CA PRO A 176 -6.58 -7.13 -7.49
C PRO A 176 -6.49 -8.64 -7.31
N PHE A 177 -7.36 -9.22 -6.46
CA PHE A 177 -7.30 -10.64 -6.10
C PHE A 177 -7.23 -11.59 -7.30
N ASP A 178 -8.02 -11.33 -8.35
CA ASP A 178 -8.11 -12.21 -9.53
C ASP A 178 -6.86 -12.14 -10.44
N HIS A 179 -5.98 -11.17 -10.23
CA HIS A 179 -4.77 -10.96 -11.03
C HIS A 179 -3.47 -11.18 -10.24
N ILE A 180 -3.53 -11.64 -8.99
CA ILE A 180 -2.35 -11.82 -8.14
C ILE A 180 -1.31 -12.70 -8.82
N ASP A 181 -1.69 -13.86 -9.34
CA ASP A 181 -0.70 -14.80 -9.88
C ASP A 181 -0.10 -14.29 -11.20
N GLU A 182 -0.92 -13.71 -12.08
CA GLU A 182 -0.49 -13.09 -13.33
C GLU A 182 0.49 -11.92 -13.10
N ILE A 183 0.14 -11.01 -12.19
CA ILE A 183 0.96 -9.83 -11.89
C ILE A 183 2.28 -10.26 -11.23
N HIS A 184 2.25 -11.28 -10.37
CA HIS A 184 3.45 -11.83 -9.75
C HIS A 184 4.44 -12.34 -10.81
N GLU A 185 3.98 -13.12 -11.80
CA GLU A 185 4.83 -13.63 -12.88
C GLU A 185 5.50 -12.49 -13.67
N LEU A 186 4.72 -11.48 -14.06
CA LEU A 186 5.20 -10.32 -14.80
C LEU A 186 6.19 -9.47 -13.99
N ALA A 187 5.91 -9.24 -12.71
CA ALA A 187 6.75 -8.47 -11.81
C ALA A 187 8.07 -9.20 -11.52
N SER A 188 8.03 -10.51 -11.28
CA SER A 188 9.19 -11.37 -11.05
C SER A 188 10.12 -11.44 -12.26
N ALA A 189 9.57 -11.56 -13.48
CA ALA A 189 10.36 -11.53 -14.70
C ALA A 189 11.07 -10.18 -14.88
N ARG A 190 10.36 -9.06 -14.61
CA ARG A 190 10.94 -7.71 -14.65
C ARG A 190 12.06 -7.54 -13.62
N HIS A 191 11.83 -7.93 -12.37
CA HIS A 191 12.80 -7.82 -11.30
C HIS A 191 14.08 -8.61 -11.58
N SER A 192 13.94 -9.84 -12.06
CA SER A 192 15.08 -10.66 -12.49
C SER A 192 15.87 -9.99 -13.63
N GLY A 193 15.16 -9.38 -14.60
CA GLY A 193 15.79 -8.62 -15.68
C GLY A 193 16.53 -7.37 -15.20
N GLU A 194 16.05 -6.69 -14.16
CA GLU A 194 16.73 -5.54 -13.55
C GLU A 194 17.97 -5.94 -12.76
N ILE A 195 17.92 -7.04 -12.00
CA ILE A 195 19.09 -7.59 -11.32
C ILE A 195 20.21 -7.88 -12.33
N ALA A 196 19.88 -8.53 -13.45
CA ALA A 196 20.85 -8.80 -14.52
C ALA A 196 21.44 -7.52 -15.13
N LYS A 197 20.62 -6.47 -15.30
CA LYS A 197 21.09 -5.15 -15.77
C LYS A 197 22.01 -4.48 -14.76
N LEU A 198 21.68 -4.53 -13.46
CA LEU A 198 22.51 -3.97 -12.39
C LEU A 198 23.88 -4.66 -12.34
N GLN A 199 23.93 -5.98 -12.48
CA GLN A 199 25.18 -6.74 -12.60
C GLN A 199 25.99 -6.31 -13.83
N ALA A 200 25.34 -6.20 -15.00
CA ALA A 200 26.02 -5.73 -16.20
C ALA A 200 26.54 -4.28 -16.07
N ILE A 201 25.86 -3.41 -15.33
CA ILE A 201 26.34 -2.06 -15.00
C ILE A 201 27.59 -2.14 -14.13
N ALA A 202 27.54 -2.91 -13.05
CA ALA A 202 28.67 -3.08 -12.13
C ALA A 202 29.92 -3.62 -12.83
N GLU A 203 29.73 -4.48 -13.83
CA GLU A 203 30.82 -5.06 -14.65
C GLU A 203 31.22 -4.20 -15.86
N GLY A 204 30.60 -3.03 -16.06
CA GLY A 204 30.89 -2.16 -17.22
C GLY A 204 30.43 -2.71 -18.58
N ARG A 205 29.56 -3.73 -18.59
CA ARG A 205 29.02 -4.39 -19.80
C ARG A 205 27.68 -3.82 -20.27
N ASN A 206 27.09 -2.88 -19.53
CA ASN A 206 25.80 -2.28 -19.88
C ASN A 206 25.91 -1.27 -21.03
N LYS A 207 25.66 -1.72 -22.26
CA LYS A 207 25.65 -0.84 -23.45
C LYS A 207 24.40 0.03 -23.47
N ARG A 208 24.58 1.35 -23.56
CA ARG A 208 23.49 2.36 -23.57
C ARG A 208 23.28 3.04 -24.91
N ASP A 209 23.84 2.51 -25.99
CA ASP A 209 23.76 3.05 -27.37
C ASP A 209 22.31 3.21 -27.86
N TRP A 210 21.37 2.46 -27.26
CA TRP A 210 19.94 2.58 -27.53
C TRP A 210 19.40 3.99 -27.23
N VAL A 211 20.01 4.73 -26.30
CA VAL A 211 19.55 6.08 -25.93
C VAL A 211 19.72 7.02 -27.13
N GLU A 212 20.91 7.11 -27.70
CA GLU A 212 21.15 7.94 -28.89
C GLU A 212 20.32 7.46 -30.07
N LYS A 213 20.24 6.13 -30.29
CA LYS A 213 19.40 5.57 -31.35
C LYS A 213 17.95 6.03 -31.19
N LYS A 214 17.40 5.98 -29.98
CA LYS A 214 16.01 6.37 -29.72
C LYS A 214 15.80 7.87 -29.89
N LEU A 215 16.76 8.69 -29.45
CA LEU A 215 16.72 10.14 -29.67
C LEU A 215 16.72 10.48 -31.16
N ARG A 216 17.56 9.82 -31.97
CA ARG A 216 17.58 9.99 -33.43
C ARG A 216 16.28 9.53 -34.09
N GLU A 217 15.73 8.39 -33.68
CA GLU A 217 14.41 7.91 -34.15
C GLU A 217 13.28 8.91 -33.87
N LEU A 218 13.38 9.65 -32.75
CA LEU A 218 12.41 10.69 -32.37
C LEU A 218 12.73 12.07 -32.95
N GLY A 219 13.77 12.20 -33.78
CA GLY A 219 14.15 13.46 -34.43
C GLY A 219 14.83 14.48 -33.52
N CYS A 220 15.44 14.05 -32.42
CA CYS A 220 16.18 14.94 -31.52
C CYS A 220 17.45 15.49 -32.21
N GLU A 221 17.64 16.81 -32.16
CA GLU A 221 18.85 17.48 -32.63
C GLU A 221 20.00 17.27 -31.64
N PHE A 222 21.21 16.99 -32.14
CA PHE A 222 22.42 16.83 -31.34
C PHE A 222 23.29 18.08 -31.42
N PRO A 223 24.03 18.44 -30.35
CA PRO A 223 25.00 19.52 -30.40
C PRO A 223 26.01 19.30 -31.54
N SER A 224 26.31 20.38 -32.26
CA SER A 224 27.33 20.43 -33.32
C SER A 224 28.74 20.29 -32.78
#